data_AF-A0A9X1CZ41-F1
#
_entry.id   AF-A0A9X1CZ41-F1
#
_cell.length_a   1.000
_cell.length_b   1.000
_cell.length_c   1.000
_cell.angle_alpha   90.00
_cell.angle_beta   90.00
_cell.angle_gamma   90.00
#
_symmetry.space_group_name_H-M   'P 1'
#
loop_
_entity.id
_entity.type
_entity.pdbx_description
1 polymer ?
#
loop_
_entity_poly.entity_id
_entity_poly.type
_entity_poly.pdbx_seq_one_letter_code
_entity_poly.pdbx_strand_id
1 'polypeptide(L)'
;MAKGTDIPYSAEEREFLSANRTMPRRELTAAFNGRFGRSVSVNNISAMCKRNGWATGRSGRFEKGGVPFNKGTKGLMKSNKTSFRNGQMPHNTVAVGTAVVTKGWVKVKVAEPDVWRNQSELVWEAAGRTLEKGFLLIHLDGDFTNNALENLYPVRRADLLKLNRKGFAAAPQEVRMSMVAAARLDTETRKRQRRSEKQGKQL
;
A
#
# COMPACT_ATOMS: atom_id res chain seq x y z
N MET A 1 8.85 44.54 -1.63
CA MET A 1 7.38 44.43 -1.83
C MET A 1 6.77 45.82 -1.64
N ALA A 2 5.86 46.24 -2.50
CA ALA A 2 5.15 47.52 -2.34
C ALA A 2 4.29 47.47 -1.05
N LYS A 3 4.33 48.52 -0.23
CA LYS A 3 3.47 48.64 0.95
C LYS A 3 2.02 48.83 0.49
N GLY A 4 1.06 48.24 1.21
CA GLY A 4 -0.36 48.42 0.93
C GLY A 4 -0.80 49.87 1.13
N THR A 5 -1.74 50.34 0.31
CA THR A 5 -2.32 51.69 0.40
C THR A 5 -3.25 51.79 1.61
N ASP A 6 -3.12 52.85 2.39
CA ASP A 6 -4.05 53.11 3.49
C ASP A 6 -5.44 53.51 2.95
N ILE A 7 -6.49 53.02 3.59
CA ILE A 7 -7.88 53.31 3.21
C ILE A 7 -8.47 54.22 4.28
N PRO A 8 -8.76 55.49 3.97
CA PRO A 8 -9.31 56.43 4.94
C PRO A 8 -10.78 56.11 5.24
N TYR A 9 -11.08 55.94 6.52
CA TYR A 9 -12.44 55.81 7.05
C TYR A 9 -12.78 57.03 7.90
N SER A 10 -13.91 57.66 7.59
CA SER A 10 -14.52 58.76 8.34
C SER A 10 -14.98 58.33 9.74
N ALA A 11 -15.33 59.30 10.59
CA ALA A 11 -15.83 59.03 11.94
C ALA A 11 -17.14 58.23 11.92
N GLU A 12 -18.09 58.60 11.05
CA GLU A 12 -19.39 57.91 10.90
C GLU A 12 -19.21 56.46 10.42
N GLU A 13 -18.30 56.23 9.47
CA GLU A 13 -17.97 54.89 8.97
C GLU A 13 -17.39 54.00 10.07
N ARG A 14 -16.53 54.56 10.94
CA ARG A 14 -15.96 53.86 12.09
C ARG A 14 -17.02 53.54 13.14
N GLU A 15 -17.92 54.47 13.42
CA GLU A 15 -19.03 54.28 14.35
C GLU A 15 -19.96 53.17 13.88
N PHE A 16 -20.32 53.16 12.59
CA PHE A 16 -21.11 52.10 11.99
C PHE A 16 -20.46 50.72 12.15
N LEU A 17 -19.15 50.61 11.90
CA LEU A 17 -18.40 49.36 12.04
C LEU A 17 -18.29 48.90 13.50
N SER A 18 -18.13 49.84 14.43
CA SER A 18 -18.09 49.56 15.87
C SER A 18 -19.44 49.07 16.38
N ALA A 19 -20.53 49.75 16.02
CA ALA A 19 -21.90 49.40 16.42
C ALA A 19 -22.32 48.01 15.91
N ASN A 20 -21.91 47.65 14.69
CA ASN A 20 -22.29 46.39 14.04
C ASN A 20 -21.21 45.30 14.15
N ARG A 21 -20.28 45.41 15.10
CA ARG A 21 -19.09 44.54 15.21
C ARG A 21 -19.37 43.05 15.39
N THR A 22 -20.56 42.67 15.84
CA THR A 22 -20.99 41.28 16.09
C THR A 22 -21.44 40.55 14.82
N MET A 23 -21.80 41.28 13.77
CA MET A 23 -22.25 40.70 12.50
C MET A 23 -21.14 39.86 11.82
N PRO A 24 -21.49 38.81 11.06
CA PRO A 24 -20.54 38.13 10.18
C PRO A 24 -19.84 39.13 9.26
N ARG A 25 -18.51 39.01 9.08
CA ARG A 25 -17.73 40.01 8.34
C ARG A 25 -18.19 40.22 6.90
N ARG A 26 -18.65 39.15 6.24
CA ARG A 26 -19.20 39.25 4.87
C ARG A 26 -20.46 40.12 4.83
N GLU A 27 -21.39 39.90 5.75
CA GLU A 27 -22.63 40.67 5.85
C GLU A 27 -22.36 42.12 6.28
N LEU A 28 -21.45 42.33 7.25
CA LEU A 28 -21.02 43.66 7.68
C LEU A 28 -20.43 44.47 6.51
N THR A 29 -19.58 43.86 5.68
CA THR A 29 -19.00 44.53 4.51
C THR A 29 -20.07 44.86 3.47
N ALA A 30 -21.03 43.97 3.22
CA ALA A 30 -22.13 44.23 2.29
C ALA A 30 -22.99 45.41 2.78
N ALA A 31 -23.36 45.43 4.06
CA ALA A 31 -24.12 46.51 4.67
C ALA A 31 -23.35 47.85 4.68
N PHE A 32 -22.04 47.81 4.97
CA PHE A 32 -21.17 48.99 4.93
C PHE A 32 -21.08 49.59 3.52
N ASN A 33 -20.78 48.77 2.52
CA ASN A 33 -20.67 49.21 1.13
C ASN A 33 -22.00 49.75 0.60
N GLY A 34 -23.12 49.09 0.93
CA GLY A 34 -24.46 49.56 0.55
C GLY A 34 -24.84 50.89 1.20
N ARG A 35 -24.51 51.09 2.49
CA ARG A 35 -24.86 52.32 3.22
C ARG A 35 -24.06 53.53 2.77
N PHE A 36 -22.76 53.37 2.52
CA PHE A 36 -21.85 54.49 2.22
C PHE A 36 -21.46 54.58 0.73
N GLY A 37 -22.04 53.75 -0.14
CA GLY A 37 -21.71 53.72 -1.57
C GLY A 37 -20.24 53.34 -1.86
N ARG A 38 -19.63 52.55 -0.97
CA ARG A 38 -18.21 52.15 -1.05
C ARG A 38 -18.05 50.78 -1.73
N SER A 39 -16.84 50.48 -2.16
CA SER A 39 -16.45 49.19 -2.74
C SER A 39 -15.28 48.54 -1.98
N VAL A 40 -15.34 48.56 -0.65
CA VAL A 40 -14.27 48.04 0.21
C VAL A 40 -14.36 46.51 0.31
N SER A 41 -13.21 45.83 0.26
CA SER A 41 -13.13 44.38 0.40
C SER A 41 -13.39 43.90 1.84
N VAL A 42 -13.88 42.66 1.97
CA VAL A 42 -14.09 42.01 3.28
C VAL A 42 -12.80 41.96 4.12
N ASN A 43 -11.66 41.78 3.47
CA ASN A 43 -10.35 41.75 4.14
C ASN A 43 -9.98 43.10 4.77
N ASN A 44 -10.29 44.21 4.08
CA ASN A 44 -10.00 45.55 4.59
C ASN A 44 -10.89 45.92 5.78
N ILE A 45 -12.19 45.60 5.71
CA ILE A 45 -13.11 45.76 6.84
C ILE A 45 -12.70 44.84 8.01
N SER A 46 -12.34 43.59 7.73
CA SER A 46 -11.84 42.65 8.74
C SER A 46 -10.58 43.15 9.43
N ALA A 47 -9.60 43.66 8.67
CA ALA A 47 -8.37 44.24 9.20
C ALA A 47 -8.65 45.50 10.04
N MET A 48 -9.54 46.38 9.56
CA MET A 48 -9.95 47.58 10.30
C MET A 48 -10.58 47.21 11.65
N CYS A 49 -11.52 46.27 11.67
CA CYS A 49 -12.15 45.82 12.91
C CYS A 49 -11.16 45.14 13.86
N LYS A 50 -10.18 44.38 13.34
CA LYS A 50 -9.11 43.77 14.14
C LYS A 50 -8.21 44.82 14.80
N ARG A 51 -7.75 45.82 14.05
CA ARG A 51 -6.89 46.90 14.56
C ARG A 51 -7.55 47.72 15.67
N ASN A 52 -8.87 47.89 15.60
CA ASN A 52 -9.66 48.63 16.59
C ASN A 52 -10.25 47.74 17.71
N GLY A 53 -9.91 46.45 17.78
CA GLY A 53 -10.42 45.56 18.83
C GLY A 53 -11.92 45.24 18.74
N TRP A 54 -12.57 45.50 17.60
CA TRP A 54 -14.00 45.27 17.39
C TRP A 54 -14.28 43.82 17.02
N ALA A 55 -14.00 42.89 17.93
CA ALA A 55 -14.23 41.46 17.71
C ALA A 55 -15.72 41.10 17.66
N THR A 56 -16.05 40.01 16.96
CA THR A 56 -17.42 39.47 16.85
C THR A 56 -17.85 38.66 18.08
N GLY A 57 -16.99 38.52 19.10
CA GLY A 57 -17.24 37.71 20.29
C GLY A 57 -17.08 36.19 20.11
N ARG A 58 -16.79 35.72 18.89
CA ARG A 58 -16.56 34.28 18.61
C ARG A 58 -15.14 33.89 19.04
N SER A 59 -15.01 32.94 19.96
CA SER A 59 -13.71 32.48 20.50
C SER A 59 -13.02 31.42 19.62
N GLY A 60 -13.75 30.77 18.72
CA GLY A 60 -13.28 29.62 17.95
C GLY A 60 -13.09 28.34 18.78
N ARG A 61 -13.46 28.36 20.06
CA ARG A 61 -13.40 27.21 20.96
C ARG A 61 -14.74 26.47 20.94
N PHE A 62 -14.70 25.15 21.08
CA PHE A 62 -15.91 24.37 21.35
C PHE A 62 -16.45 24.71 22.74
N GLU A 63 -17.77 24.85 22.84
CA GLU A 63 -18.43 25.11 24.12
C GLU A 63 -18.34 23.89 25.03
N LYS A 64 -18.17 24.13 26.34
CA LYS A 64 -18.09 23.06 27.34
C LYS A 64 -19.41 22.29 27.37
N GLY A 65 -19.35 20.97 27.17
CA GLY A 65 -20.54 20.11 27.08
C GLY A 65 -21.00 19.81 25.65
N GLY A 66 -20.37 20.41 24.63
CA GLY A 66 -20.63 20.07 23.24
C GLY A 66 -20.31 18.60 22.95
N VAL A 67 -21.27 17.86 22.41
CA VAL A 67 -21.08 16.48 21.97
C VAL A 67 -20.42 16.49 20.59
N PRO A 68 -19.22 15.90 20.42
CA PRO A 68 -18.60 15.77 19.10
C PRO A 68 -19.48 14.95 18.15
N PHE A 69 -19.46 15.30 16.85
CA PHE A 69 -20.30 14.64 15.83
C PHE A 69 -20.03 13.14 15.67
N ASN A 70 -18.87 12.66 16.13
CA ASN A 70 -18.43 11.27 16.10
C ASN A 70 -18.54 10.57 17.46
N LYS A 71 -19.21 11.17 18.46
CA LYS A 71 -19.41 10.50 19.75
C LYS A 71 -20.21 9.20 19.55
N GLY A 72 -19.70 8.09 20.08
CA GLY A 72 -20.33 6.77 19.98
C GLY A 72 -20.09 6.03 18.66
N THR A 73 -19.29 6.57 17.74
CA THR A 73 -18.89 5.86 16.51
C THR A 73 -17.47 5.34 16.61
N LYS A 74 -17.24 4.10 16.14
CA LYS A 74 -15.89 3.58 15.91
C LYS A 74 -15.32 4.21 14.64
N GLY A 75 -14.42 5.20 14.79
CA GLY A 75 -13.81 5.94 13.69
C GLY A 75 -14.39 7.34 13.48
N LEU A 76 -13.76 8.10 12.57
CA LEU A 76 -14.16 9.48 12.25
C LEU A 76 -15.45 9.55 11.41
N MET A 77 -15.75 8.48 10.66
CA MET A 77 -16.92 8.35 9.80
C MET A 77 -17.66 7.05 10.09
N LYS A 78 -18.98 7.06 9.91
CA LYS A 78 -19.80 5.84 9.95
C LYS A 78 -19.51 4.97 8.71
N SER A 79 -19.76 3.66 8.83
CA SER A 79 -19.71 2.74 7.68
C SER A 79 -20.54 3.29 6.52
N ASN A 80 -19.95 3.31 5.33
CA ASN A 80 -20.57 3.80 4.10
C ASN A 80 -20.82 2.64 3.12
N LYS A 81 -21.36 2.95 1.92
CA LYS A 81 -21.67 1.94 0.89
C LYS A 81 -20.46 1.12 0.45
N THR A 82 -19.24 1.68 0.50
CA THR A 82 -18.00 1.03 0.07
C THR A 82 -17.24 0.37 1.23
N SER A 83 -17.75 0.47 2.45
CA SER A 83 -17.15 -0.18 3.61
C SER A 83 -17.35 -1.69 3.52
N PHE A 84 -16.28 -2.45 3.76
CA PHE A 84 -16.35 -3.90 3.84
C PHE A 84 -17.29 -4.33 4.97
N ARG A 85 -18.22 -5.22 4.67
CA ARG A 85 -19.11 -5.80 5.68
C ARG A 85 -18.47 -7.04 6.29
N ASN A 86 -18.77 -7.32 7.55
CA ASN A 86 -18.34 -8.56 8.18
C ASN A 86 -18.89 -9.75 7.37
N GLY A 87 -18.04 -10.73 7.05
CA GLY A 87 -18.40 -11.87 6.19
C GLY A 87 -18.49 -11.58 4.69
N GLN A 88 -18.16 -10.36 4.23
CA GLN A 88 -18.11 -10.07 2.80
C GLN A 88 -16.91 -10.78 2.16
N MET A 89 -17.20 -11.79 1.35
CA MET A 89 -16.18 -12.45 0.53
C MET A 89 -15.88 -11.61 -0.72
N PRO A 90 -14.61 -11.50 -1.12
CA PRO A 90 -14.24 -10.97 -2.43
C PRO A 90 -14.94 -11.70 -3.58
N HIS A 91 -15.25 -10.99 -4.66
CA HIS A 91 -15.92 -11.58 -5.84
C HIS A 91 -15.04 -12.62 -6.58
N ASN A 92 -13.74 -12.63 -6.32
CA ASN A 92 -12.77 -13.57 -6.88
C ASN A 92 -12.48 -14.77 -5.96
N THR A 93 -13.25 -14.95 -4.88
CA THR A 93 -13.15 -16.14 -4.04
C THR A 93 -13.60 -17.37 -4.82
N VAL A 94 -12.71 -18.35 -4.93
CA VAL A 94 -12.97 -19.66 -5.56
C VAL A 94 -13.03 -20.77 -4.51
N ALA A 95 -13.65 -21.89 -4.85
CA ALA A 95 -13.75 -23.04 -3.98
C ALA A 95 -12.41 -23.76 -3.79
N VAL A 96 -12.25 -24.47 -2.66
CA VAL A 96 -11.16 -25.43 -2.46
C VAL A 96 -11.20 -26.48 -3.58
N GLY A 97 -10.03 -26.80 -4.14
CA GLY A 97 -9.84 -27.68 -5.29
C GLY A 97 -9.72 -26.94 -6.63
N THR A 98 -10.09 -25.66 -6.71
CA THR A 98 -9.92 -24.89 -7.96
C THR A 98 -8.44 -24.69 -8.28
N ALA A 99 -8.05 -24.99 -9.53
CA ALA A 99 -6.74 -24.72 -10.07
C ALA A 99 -6.74 -23.39 -10.85
N VAL A 100 -5.72 -22.55 -10.62
CA VAL A 100 -5.56 -21.25 -11.29
C VAL A 100 -4.11 -21.09 -11.75
N VAL A 101 -3.92 -20.57 -12.96
CA VAL A 101 -2.60 -20.20 -13.47
C VAL A 101 -2.26 -18.78 -13.00
N THR A 102 -1.19 -18.64 -12.24
CA THR A 102 -0.69 -17.34 -11.74
C THR A 102 0.78 -17.19 -12.04
N LYS A 103 1.15 -16.17 -12.85
CA LYS A 103 2.54 -15.91 -13.27
C LYS A 103 3.21 -17.14 -13.90
N GLY A 104 2.45 -17.91 -14.69
CA GLY A 104 2.90 -19.14 -15.35
C GLY A 104 2.73 -20.42 -14.51
N TRP A 105 2.62 -20.33 -13.19
CA TRP A 105 2.51 -21.51 -12.32
C TRP A 105 1.07 -21.92 -12.09
N VAL A 106 0.78 -23.23 -12.12
CA VAL A 106 -0.52 -23.74 -11.71
C VAL A 106 -0.56 -23.91 -10.20
N LYS A 107 -1.52 -23.24 -9.55
CA LYS A 107 -1.77 -23.34 -8.12
C LYS A 107 -3.16 -23.92 -7.87
N VAL A 108 -3.27 -24.75 -6.85
CA VAL A 108 -4.53 -25.34 -6.40
C VAL A 108 -4.86 -24.80 -5.01
N LYS A 109 -6.09 -24.34 -4.82
CA LYS A 109 -6.59 -23.95 -3.49
C LYS A 109 -6.80 -25.21 -2.67
N VAL A 110 -6.10 -25.38 -1.57
CA VAL A 110 -6.15 -26.60 -0.74
C VAL A 110 -6.97 -26.43 0.53
N ALA A 111 -7.17 -25.20 1.01
CA ALA A 111 -8.03 -24.90 2.15
C ALA A 111 -8.51 -23.43 2.14
N GLU A 112 -9.56 -23.16 2.91
CA GLU A 112 -10.06 -21.81 3.18
C GLU A 112 -9.23 -21.09 4.26
N PRO A 113 -9.19 -19.74 4.25
CA PRO A 113 -9.75 -18.84 3.24
C PRO A 113 -8.88 -18.68 1.98
N ASP A 114 -7.55 -18.80 2.12
CA ASP A 114 -6.59 -18.50 1.03
C ASP A 114 -5.32 -19.38 1.10
N VAL A 115 -5.49 -20.68 1.31
CA VAL A 115 -4.37 -21.62 1.35
C VAL A 115 -4.16 -22.22 -0.04
N TRP A 116 -3.10 -21.82 -0.72
CA TRP A 116 -2.75 -22.29 -2.07
C TRP A 116 -1.44 -23.05 -2.07
N ARG A 117 -1.38 -24.12 -2.87
CA ARG A 117 -0.16 -24.89 -3.12
C ARG A 117 0.10 -25.01 -4.62
N ASN A 118 1.37 -25.16 -5.00
CA ASN A 118 1.72 -25.41 -6.38
C ASN A 118 1.26 -26.82 -6.78
N GLN A 119 0.68 -26.96 -7.97
CA GLN A 119 0.23 -28.27 -8.44
C GLN A 119 1.39 -29.26 -8.59
N SER A 120 2.57 -28.79 -8.99
CA SER A 120 3.79 -29.62 -9.08
C SER A 120 4.14 -30.31 -7.75
N GLU A 121 4.04 -29.60 -6.63
CA GLU A 121 4.30 -30.16 -5.30
C GLU A 121 3.24 -31.20 -4.92
N LEU A 122 1.97 -30.94 -5.24
CA LEU A 122 0.88 -31.89 -4.97
C LEU A 122 1.04 -33.18 -5.77
N VAL A 123 1.39 -33.08 -7.06
CA VAL A 123 1.66 -34.25 -7.91
C VAL A 123 2.87 -35.03 -7.41
N TRP A 124 3.92 -34.34 -6.98
CA TRP A 124 5.11 -34.97 -6.41
C TRP A 124 4.81 -35.76 -5.13
N GLU A 125 4.05 -35.17 -4.22
CA GLU A 125 3.62 -35.82 -2.96
C GLU A 125 2.64 -36.97 -3.22
N ALA A 126 1.69 -36.81 -4.15
CA ALA A 126 0.75 -37.85 -4.53
C ALA A 126 1.43 -39.08 -5.13
N ALA A 127 2.59 -38.91 -5.77
CA ALA A 127 3.45 -40.00 -6.24
C ALA A 127 4.26 -40.68 -5.13
N GLY A 128 4.03 -40.35 -3.86
CA GLY A 128 4.74 -40.89 -2.71
C GLY A 128 6.18 -40.38 -2.56
N ARG A 129 6.55 -39.30 -3.26
CA ARG A 129 7.90 -38.72 -3.20
C ARG A 129 7.94 -37.61 -2.14
N THR A 130 9.00 -37.58 -1.35
CA THR A 130 9.26 -36.52 -0.39
C THR A 130 10.28 -35.52 -0.95
N LEU A 131 10.07 -34.23 -0.66
CA LEU A 131 11.03 -33.19 -1.02
C LEU A 131 11.90 -32.85 0.19
N GLU A 132 13.20 -33.09 0.08
CA GLU A 132 14.14 -32.77 1.15
C GLU A 132 14.19 -31.27 1.46
N LYS A 133 14.45 -30.92 2.73
CA LYS A 133 14.57 -29.53 3.16
C LYS A 133 15.67 -28.81 2.36
N GLY A 134 15.29 -27.71 1.70
CA GLY A 134 16.20 -26.90 0.90
C GLY A 134 16.30 -27.31 -0.57
N PHE A 135 15.52 -28.30 -1.00
CA PHE A 135 15.24 -28.58 -2.40
C PHE A 135 13.97 -27.86 -2.86
N LEU A 136 13.88 -27.63 -4.17
CA LEU A 136 12.75 -27.08 -4.89
C LEU A 136 12.51 -27.93 -6.14
N LEU A 137 11.26 -28.04 -6.58
CA LEU A 137 10.94 -28.67 -7.87
C LEU A 137 11.12 -27.66 -9.00
N ILE A 138 11.72 -28.11 -10.10
CA ILE A 138 11.78 -27.39 -11.37
C ILE A 138 11.10 -28.20 -12.47
N HIS A 139 10.64 -27.50 -13.50
CA HIS A 139 10.13 -28.06 -14.74
C HIS A 139 11.25 -28.10 -15.77
N LEU A 140 11.55 -29.28 -16.30
CA LEU A 140 12.67 -29.48 -17.22
C LEU A 140 12.39 -28.88 -18.60
N ASP A 141 11.16 -28.94 -19.11
CA ASP A 141 10.74 -28.28 -20.34
C ASP A 141 10.64 -26.75 -20.21
N GLY A 142 10.47 -26.23 -18.99
CA GLY A 142 10.28 -24.80 -18.71
C GLY A 142 8.84 -24.32 -18.88
N ASP A 143 7.92 -25.25 -19.15
CA ASP A 143 6.48 -25.01 -19.07
C ASP A 143 6.00 -25.34 -17.65
N PHE A 144 5.73 -24.30 -16.88
CA PHE A 144 5.25 -24.41 -15.49
C PHE A 144 3.81 -24.91 -15.37
N THR A 145 3.14 -25.20 -16.50
CA THR A 145 1.83 -25.87 -16.55
C THR A 145 1.94 -27.39 -16.74
N ASN A 146 3.07 -27.88 -17.26
CA ASN A 146 3.32 -29.30 -17.44
C ASN A 146 3.78 -29.96 -16.13
N ASN A 147 2.82 -30.34 -15.28
CA ASN A 147 3.09 -30.97 -13.97
C ASN A 147 3.26 -32.50 -14.05
N ALA A 148 3.63 -33.05 -15.20
CA ALA A 148 3.93 -34.48 -15.34
C ALA A 148 5.14 -34.86 -14.46
N LEU A 149 5.08 -36.02 -13.78
CA LEU A 149 6.05 -36.41 -12.76
C LEU A 149 7.48 -36.55 -13.31
N GLU A 150 7.60 -36.94 -14.59
CA GLU A 150 8.82 -37.05 -15.37
C GLU A 150 9.44 -35.71 -15.76
N ASN A 151 8.62 -34.64 -15.85
CA ASN A 151 9.08 -33.28 -16.12
C ASN A 151 9.55 -32.55 -14.85
N LEU A 152 9.18 -33.07 -13.68
CA LEU A 152 9.53 -32.50 -12.39
C LEU A 152 10.87 -33.05 -11.88
N TYR A 153 11.80 -32.14 -11.54
CA TYR A 153 13.09 -32.54 -11.00
C TYR A 153 13.45 -31.75 -9.73
N PRO A 154 13.88 -32.42 -8.64
CA PRO A 154 14.27 -31.75 -7.41
C PRO A 154 15.68 -31.16 -7.53
N VAL A 155 15.81 -29.87 -7.25
CA VAL A 155 17.08 -29.13 -7.30
C VAL A 155 17.30 -28.37 -5.99
N ARG A 156 18.54 -28.38 -5.50
CA ARG A 156 18.90 -27.60 -4.31
C ARG A 156 18.88 -26.12 -4.62
N ARG A 157 18.44 -25.29 -3.67
CA ARG A 157 18.43 -23.82 -3.85
C ARG A 157 19.79 -23.24 -4.27
N ALA A 158 20.89 -23.82 -3.79
CA ALA A 158 22.24 -23.41 -4.17
C ALA A 158 22.59 -23.72 -5.63
N ASP A 159 22.11 -24.84 -6.15
CA ASP A 159 22.31 -25.25 -7.56
C ASP A 159 21.44 -24.36 -8.47
N LEU A 160 20.18 -24.11 -8.06
CA LEU A 160 19.25 -23.25 -8.80
C LEU A 160 19.79 -21.82 -9.01
N LEU A 161 20.47 -21.24 -8.01
CA LEU A 161 21.13 -19.94 -8.17
C LEU A 161 22.14 -19.94 -9.32
N LYS A 162 22.93 -21.00 -9.45
CA LYS A 162 23.94 -21.13 -10.51
C LYS A 162 23.29 -21.38 -11.87
N LEU A 163 22.23 -22.18 -11.91
CA LEU A 163 21.43 -22.41 -13.11
C LEU A 163 20.84 -21.11 -13.64
N ASN A 164 20.23 -20.30 -12.77
CA ASN A 164 19.67 -19.01 -13.17
C ASN A 164 20.74 -18.06 -13.73
N ARG A 165 21.93 -18.02 -13.12
CA ARG A 165 23.07 -17.22 -13.65
C ARG A 165 23.57 -17.69 -15.01
N LYS A 166 23.40 -18.97 -15.33
CA LYS A 166 23.77 -19.58 -16.61
C LYS A 166 22.62 -19.55 -17.64
N GLY A 167 21.52 -18.84 -17.36
CA GLY A 167 20.41 -18.70 -18.31
C GLY A 167 19.58 -19.98 -18.50
N PHE A 168 19.44 -20.82 -17.47
CA PHE A 168 18.71 -22.11 -17.54
C PHE A 168 17.33 -22.01 -18.21
N ALA A 169 16.57 -20.95 -17.94
CA ALA A 169 15.23 -20.77 -18.52
C ALA A 169 15.24 -20.61 -20.06
N ALA A 170 16.33 -20.10 -20.64
CA ALA A 170 16.49 -19.92 -22.08
C ALA A 170 17.26 -21.09 -22.74
N ALA A 171 17.76 -22.05 -21.96
CA ALA A 171 18.51 -23.16 -22.49
C ALA A 171 17.60 -24.19 -23.18
N PRO A 172 18.06 -24.83 -24.28
CA PRO A 172 17.35 -25.95 -24.91
C PRO A 172 17.10 -27.09 -23.92
N GLN A 173 15.98 -27.80 -24.07
CA GLN A 173 15.56 -28.83 -23.13
C GLN A 173 16.61 -29.96 -22.99
N GLU A 174 17.28 -30.29 -24.09
CA GLU A 174 18.25 -31.37 -24.20
C GLU A 174 19.49 -31.15 -23.30
N VAL A 175 19.84 -29.89 -23.03
CA VAL A 175 21.03 -29.55 -22.23
C VAL A 175 20.73 -29.27 -20.78
N ARG A 176 19.46 -29.09 -20.40
CA ARG A 176 19.06 -28.66 -19.05
C ARG A 176 19.47 -29.64 -17.97
N MET A 177 19.33 -30.94 -18.22
CA MET A 177 19.80 -31.97 -17.27
C MET A 177 21.32 -31.93 -17.07
N SER A 178 22.08 -31.72 -18.14
CA SER A 178 23.53 -31.53 -18.08
C SER A 178 23.91 -30.27 -17.31
N MET A 179 23.15 -29.18 -17.46
CA MET A 179 23.35 -27.95 -16.67
C MET A 179 23.10 -28.20 -15.18
N VAL A 180 22.02 -28.92 -14.82
CA VAL A 180 21.70 -29.30 -13.44
C VAL A 180 22.84 -30.11 -12.83
N ALA A 181 23.34 -31.11 -13.55
CA ALA A 181 24.48 -31.93 -13.12
C ALA A 181 25.74 -31.07 -12.90
N ALA A 182 26.07 -30.18 -13.84
CA ALA A 182 27.22 -29.28 -13.72
C ALA A 182 27.09 -28.30 -12.53
N ALA A 183 25.90 -27.76 -12.28
CA ALA A 183 25.63 -26.89 -11.14
C ALA A 183 25.80 -27.64 -9.81
N ARG A 184 25.28 -28.87 -9.75
CA ARG A 184 25.43 -29.77 -8.59
C ARG A 184 26.89 -30.07 -8.30
N LEU A 185 27.68 -30.38 -9.33
CA LEU A 185 29.11 -30.65 -9.21
C LEU A 185 29.86 -29.44 -8.65
N ASP A 186 29.69 -28.25 -9.24
CA ASP A 186 30.35 -27.03 -8.74
C ASP A 186 29.94 -26.70 -7.30
N THR A 187 28.69 -26.99 -6.88
CA THR A 187 28.26 -26.77 -5.49
C THR A 187 28.94 -27.72 -4.53
N GLU A 188 29.05 -29.00 -4.88
CA GLU A 188 29.76 -29.98 -4.05
C GLU A 188 31.27 -29.70 -3.97
N THR A 189 31.91 -29.33 -5.09
CA THR A 189 33.32 -28.96 -5.11
C THR A 189 33.61 -27.80 -4.17
N ARG A 190 32.84 -26.71 -4.26
CA ARG A 190 33.00 -25.56 -3.36
C ARG A 190 32.72 -25.91 -1.90
N LYS A 191 31.74 -26.77 -1.63
CA LYS A 191 31.43 -27.22 -0.27
C LYS A 191 32.58 -28.01 0.35
N ARG A 192 33.28 -28.84 -0.45
CA ARG A 192 34.47 -29.59 -0.02
C ARG A 192 35.66 -28.67 0.24
N GLN A 193 35.95 -27.74 -0.67
CA GLN A 193 37.04 -26.74 -0.50
C GLN A 193 36.88 -25.92 0.80
N ARG A 194 35.67 -25.44 1.08
CA ARG A 194 35.39 -24.71 2.33
C ARG A 194 35.55 -25.55 3.59
N ARG A 195 35.34 -26.87 3.51
CA ARG A 195 35.55 -27.78 4.65
C ARG A 195 37.03 -27.98 4.93
N SER A 196 37.85 -28.20 3.90
CA SER A 196 39.31 -28.31 4.06
C SER A 196 39.93 -27.02 4.58
N GLU A 197 39.51 -25.85 4.08
CA GLU A 197 39.99 -24.54 4.56
C GLU A 197 39.67 -24.28 6.04
N LYS A 198 38.52 -24.77 6.54
CA LYS A 198 38.15 -24.64 7.94
C LYS A 198 38.94 -25.56 8.85
N GLN A 199 39.18 -26.80 8.41
CA GLN A 199 39.98 -27.77 9.16
C GLN A 199 41.43 -27.31 9.29
N GLY A 200 42.01 -26.73 8.23
CA GLY A 200 43.38 -26.19 8.27
C GLY A 200 43.56 -24.91 9.09
N LYS A 201 42.48 -24.26 9.55
CA LYS A 201 42.52 -23.06 10.42
C LYS A 201 42.28 -23.38 11.91
N GLN A 202 41.92 -24.62 12.23
CA GLN A 202 41.70 -25.09 13.61
C GLN A 202 42.91 -25.85 14.17
N LEU A 203 43.94 -26.06 13.35
CA LEU A 203 45.28 -26.51 13.72
C LEU A 203 46.21 -25.29 13.74
#